data_AF-A0A442JMX0-F1
#
_entry.id   AF-A0A442JMX0-F1
#
_cell.length_a   1.000
_cell.length_b   1.000
_cell.length_c   1.000
_cell.angle_alpha   90.00
_cell.angle_beta   90.00
_cell.angle_gamma   90.00
#
_symmetry.space_group_name_H-M   'P 1'
#
loop_
_entity.id
_entity.type
_entity.pdbx_description
1 polymer ?
#
loop_
_entity_poly.entity_id
_entity_poly.type
_entity_poly.pdbx_seq_one_letter_code
_entity_poly.pdbx_strand_id
1 'polypeptide(L)'
;MRDWLKAFRPATFRGVPFFVDYEDAEGGRRVAVSPIAYSDLHVTEDMGGDVRRFSLSAYVAGDLADAAARAFTAALNAPGAATLVLPMGGPVLVRVPRWSLSRERGRAGYVGFDIEFVAAGLPTLPFAAVPGALAIASLIAAGIDMIAAATAFRMRDVAPGQAAPSALAVTSAASRMTAVADASELTEDKRPAIADAIATITRLAAEPVAQASAIASAIVATVGAIADSASSAEAVEAFAVASVPAGDDVFELVSAAAFAAGFCQTLAAGDYLSRQDARRARDRISPVVDPVLDALSTGLDVSVNEWLSDIAATAASDLSAVAANRAPLVTVQTEISLPATALAYALYGDAGRAGELARRNSVATPAAMPISFEAISP
;
A
#
# COMPACT_ATOMS: atom_id res chain seq x y z
N MET A 1 -46.37 -25.43 19.66
CA MET A 1 -46.48 -24.89 18.28
C MET A 1 -45.86 -23.50 18.30
N ARG A 2 -44.94 -23.18 17.38
CA ARG A 2 -44.27 -21.87 17.36
C ARG A 2 -45.26 -20.82 16.83
N ASP A 3 -45.42 -19.71 17.54
CA ASP A 3 -46.22 -18.57 17.10
C ASP A 3 -45.39 -17.75 16.10
N TRP A 4 -45.64 -17.96 14.81
CA TRP A 4 -44.85 -17.37 13.74
C TRP A 4 -45.00 -15.86 13.64
N LEU A 5 -46.17 -15.31 14.02
CA LEU A 5 -46.41 -13.85 13.99
C LEU A 5 -45.57 -13.09 15.01
N LYS A 6 -45.17 -13.74 16.11
CA LYS A 6 -44.26 -13.18 17.11
C LYS A 6 -42.79 -13.54 16.89
N ALA A 7 -42.50 -14.40 15.91
CA ALA A 7 -41.15 -14.90 15.65
C ALA A 7 -40.38 -14.07 14.60
N PHE A 8 -41.05 -13.17 13.89
CA PHE A 8 -40.45 -12.34 12.85
C PHE A 8 -39.62 -11.19 13.42
N ARG A 9 -38.47 -10.95 12.79
CA ARG A 9 -37.60 -9.83 13.16
C ARG A 9 -38.09 -8.54 12.49
N PRO A 10 -37.88 -7.37 13.11
CA PRO A 10 -38.10 -6.10 12.41
C PRO A 10 -37.13 -5.98 11.23
N ALA A 11 -37.66 -5.66 10.05
CA ALA A 11 -36.83 -5.50 8.86
C ALA A 11 -36.06 -4.19 8.92
N THR A 12 -34.75 -4.24 8.67
CA THR A 12 -33.91 -3.05 8.68
C THR A 12 -32.82 -3.12 7.61
N PHE A 13 -32.48 -1.98 7.01
CA PHE A 13 -31.36 -1.86 6.09
C PHE A 13 -30.61 -0.57 6.40
N ARG A 14 -29.31 -0.69 6.70
CA ARG A 14 -28.50 0.44 7.23
C ARG A 14 -29.15 1.15 8.43
N GLY A 15 -29.86 0.40 9.26
CA GLY A 15 -30.58 0.93 10.43
C GLY A 15 -31.90 1.63 10.10
N VAL A 16 -32.30 1.76 8.82
CA VAL A 16 -33.62 2.28 8.43
C VAL A 16 -34.65 1.15 8.51
N PRO A 17 -35.72 1.29 9.32
CA PRO A 17 -36.77 0.28 9.42
C PRO A 17 -37.72 0.33 8.22
N PHE A 18 -38.19 -0.83 7.79
CA PHE A 18 -39.21 -0.99 6.76
C PHE A 18 -40.07 -2.23 7.02
N PHE A 19 -41.13 -2.39 6.24
CA PHE A 19 -41.99 -3.58 6.26
C PHE A 19 -41.83 -4.37 4.97
N VAL A 20 -42.12 -5.67 5.04
CA VAL A 20 -41.94 -6.60 3.91
C VAL A 20 -43.24 -7.31 3.64
N ASP A 21 -43.69 -7.27 2.39
CA ASP A 21 -44.84 -8.04 1.91
C ASP A 21 -44.41 -9.40 1.34
N TYR A 22 -43.27 -9.43 0.66
CA TYR A 22 -42.77 -10.62 -0.03
C TYR A 22 -41.24 -10.70 0.05
N GLU A 23 -40.73 -11.85 0.48
CA GLU A 23 -39.30 -12.21 0.48
C GLU A 23 -39.08 -13.37 -0.49
N ASP A 24 -38.19 -13.17 -1.45
CA ASP A 24 -37.68 -14.23 -2.32
C ASP A 24 -36.16 -14.33 -2.24
N ALA A 25 -35.64 -15.55 -2.39
CA ALA A 25 -34.21 -15.82 -2.32
C ALA A 25 -33.83 -16.88 -3.34
N GLU A 26 -32.98 -16.48 -4.28
CA GLU A 26 -32.39 -17.38 -5.27
C GLU A 26 -30.93 -17.68 -4.91
N GLY A 27 -30.56 -18.94 -5.05
CA GLY A 27 -29.19 -19.39 -4.84
C GLY A 27 -28.92 -20.67 -5.58
N GLY A 28 -27.66 -20.91 -5.90
CA GLY A 28 -27.24 -22.09 -6.63
C GLY A 28 -25.75 -22.31 -6.48
N ARG A 29 -25.26 -23.30 -7.22
CA ARG A 29 -23.83 -23.55 -7.41
C ARG A 29 -23.58 -23.56 -8.90
N ARG A 30 -22.45 -22.99 -9.31
CA ARG A 30 -22.00 -23.05 -10.69
C ARG A 30 -21.49 -24.46 -10.94
N VAL A 31 -22.10 -25.20 -11.86
CA VAL A 31 -21.70 -26.56 -12.20
C VAL A 31 -21.31 -26.60 -13.67
N ALA A 32 -20.07 -26.95 -13.97
CA ALA A 32 -19.59 -27.17 -15.32
C ALA A 32 -20.02 -28.58 -15.77
N VAL A 33 -20.71 -28.68 -16.91
CA VAL A 33 -21.17 -29.96 -17.45
C VAL A 33 -20.44 -30.22 -18.76
N SER A 34 -19.69 -31.31 -18.82
CA SER A 34 -18.91 -31.72 -19.99
C SER A 34 -19.47 -33.03 -20.56
N PRO A 35 -20.00 -33.03 -21.80
CA PRO A 35 -20.51 -34.24 -22.44
C PRO A 35 -19.38 -35.18 -22.85
N ILE A 36 -19.61 -36.49 -22.78
CA ILE A 36 -18.68 -37.51 -23.25
C ILE A 36 -19.10 -37.93 -24.67
N ALA A 37 -18.17 -37.93 -25.62
CA ALA A 37 -18.48 -38.33 -26.99
C ALA A 37 -19.01 -39.76 -27.08
N TYR A 38 -20.11 -39.96 -27.82
CA TYR A 38 -20.78 -41.25 -28.02
C TYR A 38 -21.32 -41.93 -26.75
N SER A 39 -21.56 -41.16 -25.69
CA SER A 39 -22.18 -41.66 -24.46
C SER A 39 -23.36 -40.77 -24.05
N ASP A 40 -24.38 -41.36 -23.44
CA ASP A 40 -25.48 -40.62 -22.79
C ASP A 40 -25.08 -40.09 -21.40
N LEU A 41 -23.82 -40.31 -20.97
CA LEU A 41 -23.26 -39.86 -19.69
C LEU A 41 -22.44 -38.56 -19.85
N HIS A 42 -22.35 -37.81 -18.74
CA HIS A 42 -21.71 -36.49 -18.69
C HIS A 42 -20.90 -36.36 -17.40
N VAL A 43 -19.83 -35.55 -17.43
CA VAL A 43 -19.06 -35.18 -16.25
C VAL A 43 -19.55 -33.85 -15.72
N THR A 44 -19.82 -33.76 -14.43
CA THR A 44 -20.20 -32.52 -13.75
C THR A 44 -19.13 -32.12 -12.74
N GLU A 45 -18.64 -30.89 -12.83
CA GLU A 45 -17.67 -30.32 -11.90
C GLU A 45 -18.25 -29.10 -11.18
N ASP A 46 -18.13 -29.06 -9.85
CA ASP A 46 -18.68 -28.00 -9.01
C ASP A 46 -17.70 -26.83 -8.87
N MET A 47 -18.05 -25.70 -9.47
CA MET A 47 -17.26 -24.46 -9.54
C MET A 47 -17.60 -23.45 -8.43
N GLY A 48 -18.24 -23.93 -7.36
CA GLY A 48 -18.56 -23.14 -6.18
C GLY A 48 -19.91 -22.46 -6.23
N GLY A 49 -20.20 -21.66 -5.20
CA GLY A 49 -21.47 -20.95 -5.07
C GLY A 49 -21.72 -19.98 -6.23
N ASP A 50 -22.97 -19.93 -6.67
CA ASP A 50 -23.46 -18.86 -7.55
C ASP A 50 -23.80 -17.61 -6.73
N VAL A 51 -23.96 -16.48 -7.40
CA VAL A 51 -24.29 -15.21 -6.78
C VAL A 51 -25.69 -15.30 -6.18
N ARG A 52 -25.78 -15.22 -4.84
CA ARG A 52 -27.07 -15.21 -4.15
C ARG A 52 -27.76 -13.87 -4.35
N ARG A 53 -28.97 -13.90 -4.89
CA ARG A 53 -29.83 -12.74 -5.11
C ARG A 53 -31.06 -12.83 -4.23
N PHE A 54 -31.51 -11.68 -3.77
CA PHE A 54 -32.74 -11.55 -2.99
C PHE A 54 -33.63 -10.52 -3.68
N SER A 55 -34.86 -10.91 -3.97
CA SER A 55 -35.88 -10.01 -4.51
C SER A 55 -36.89 -9.74 -3.42
N LEU A 56 -37.14 -8.46 -3.16
CA LEU A 56 -37.91 -8.02 -2.01
C LEU A 56 -38.95 -6.98 -2.45
N SER A 57 -40.21 -7.20 -2.06
CA SER A 57 -41.23 -6.15 -2.08
C SER A 57 -41.40 -5.61 -0.67
N ALA A 58 -40.93 -4.38 -0.47
CA ALA A 58 -40.91 -3.68 0.81
C ALA A 58 -41.81 -2.44 0.78
N TYR A 59 -42.18 -1.95 1.94
CA TYR A 59 -42.92 -0.70 2.06
C TYR A 59 -42.61 0.04 3.34
N VAL A 60 -42.90 1.34 3.33
CA VAL A 60 -42.99 2.18 4.52
C VAL A 60 -44.38 2.78 4.57
N ALA A 61 -44.97 2.75 5.77
CA ALA A 61 -46.33 3.22 5.99
C ALA A 61 -46.44 4.03 7.28
N GLY A 62 -47.37 4.98 7.31
CA GLY A 62 -47.67 5.83 8.47
C GLY A 62 -47.71 7.32 8.13
N ASP A 63 -47.96 8.14 9.15
CA ASP A 63 -48.14 9.60 8.99
C ASP A 63 -46.88 10.30 8.46
N LEU A 64 -45.70 9.71 8.71
CA LEU A 64 -44.41 10.18 8.23
C LEU A 64 -43.84 9.32 7.10
N ALA A 65 -44.69 8.59 6.36
CA ALA A 65 -44.27 7.69 5.27
C ALA A 65 -43.41 8.40 4.22
N ASP A 66 -43.65 9.68 3.94
CA ASP A 66 -42.83 10.47 3.02
C ASP A 66 -41.40 10.69 3.52
N ALA A 67 -41.24 11.00 4.81
CA ALA A 67 -39.93 11.17 5.43
C ALA A 67 -39.19 9.84 5.52
N ALA A 68 -39.89 8.77 5.91
CA ALA A 68 -39.35 7.40 5.95
C ALA A 68 -38.90 6.94 4.56
N ALA A 69 -39.69 7.19 3.51
CA ALA A 69 -39.34 6.84 2.13
C ALA A 69 -38.09 7.57 1.65
N ARG A 70 -37.92 8.86 2.00
CA ARG A 70 -36.69 9.61 1.68
C ARG A 70 -35.47 9.04 2.37
N ALA A 71 -35.58 8.71 3.66
CA ALA A 71 -34.50 8.09 4.42
C ALA A 71 -34.12 6.71 3.85
N PHE A 72 -35.12 5.90 3.49
CA PHE A 72 -34.89 4.58 2.92
C PHE A 72 -34.26 4.66 1.52
N THR A 73 -34.74 5.55 0.65
CA THR A 73 -34.10 5.83 -0.65
C THR A 73 -32.65 6.28 -0.48
N ALA A 74 -32.35 7.16 0.48
CA ALA A 74 -30.98 7.58 0.76
C ALA A 74 -30.11 6.39 1.22
N ALA A 75 -30.67 5.52 2.07
CA ALA A 75 -29.99 4.30 2.49
C ALA A 75 -29.72 3.35 1.31
N LEU A 76 -30.66 3.16 0.39
CA LEU A 76 -30.47 2.32 -0.80
C LEU A 76 -29.39 2.87 -1.75
N ASN A 77 -29.29 4.19 -1.88
CA ASN A 77 -28.31 4.84 -2.76
C ASN A 77 -26.91 5.01 -2.14
N ALA A 78 -26.75 4.79 -0.83
CA ALA A 78 -25.44 4.95 -0.19
C ALA A 78 -24.42 3.91 -0.71
N PRO A 79 -23.16 4.30 -0.95
CA PRO A 79 -22.16 3.41 -1.52
C PRO A 79 -21.74 2.29 -0.54
N GLY A 80 -21.34 1.15 -1.09
CA GLY A 80 -20.77 0.03 -0.33
C GLY A 80 -21.79 -1.04 0.08
N ALA A 81 -21.28 -2.13 0.66
CA ALA A 81 -22.09 -3.20 1.21
C ALA A 81 -22.65 -2.82 2.58
N ALA A 82 -23.85 -3.28 2.89
CA ALA A 82 -24.50 -3.02 4.17
C ALA A 82 -25.36 -4.20 4.63
N THR A 83 -25.60 -4.25 5.94
CA THR A 83 -26.43 -5.30 6.53
C THR A 83 -27.90 -5.05 6.22
N LEU A 84 -28.52 -6.04 5.58
CA LEU A 84 -29.95 -6.20 5.43
C LEU A 84 -30.42 -7.22 6.46
N VAL A 85 -31.40 -6.85 7.28
CA VAL A 85 -32.07 -7.76 8.20
C VAL A 85 -33.45 -8.07 7.64
N LEU A 86 -33.68 -9.32 7.25
CA LEU A 86 -34.98 -9.79 6.82
C LEU A 86 -35.77 -10.41 7.98
N PRO A 87 -37.10 -10.19 8.03
CA PRO A 87 -38.00 -10.80 9.00
C PRO A 87 -37.84 -12.31 9.13
N MET A 88 -37.72 -13.03 8.01
CA MET A 88 -37.55 -14.49 8.00
C MET A 88 -36.10 -14.93 7.76
N GLY A 89 -35.37 -14.22 6.89
CA GLY A 89 -34.00 -14.57 6.48
C GLY A 89 -32.87 -14.17 7.45
N GLY A 90 -33.11 -13.31 8.44
CA GLY A 90 -32.07 -12.81 9.35
C GLY A 90 -31.10 -11.80 8.70
N PRO A 91 -29.98 -11.47 9.37
CA PRO A 91 -29.01 -10.49 8.88
C PRO A 91 -28.11 -11.08 7.78
N VAL A 92 -28.03 -10.38 6.64
CA VAL A 92 -27.15 -10.71 5.51
C VAL A 92 -26.45 -9.44 5.03
N LEU A 93 -25.17 -9.54 4.73
CA LEU A 93 -24.42 -8.44 4.12
C LEU A 93 -24.71 -8.41 2.61
N VAL A 94 -25.23 -7.30 2.10
CA VAL A 94 -25.69 -7.18 0.71
C VAL A 94 -25.27 -5.87 0.07
N ARG A 95 -25.37 -5.80 -1.26
CA ARG A 95 -25.32 -4.59 -2.08
C ARG A 95 -26.66 -4.43 -2.81
N VAL A 96 -26.99 -3.19 -3.17
CA VAL A 96 -28.23 -2.84 -3.88
C VAL A 96 -27.86 -2.46 -5.31
N PRO A 97 -28.06 -3.33 -6.32
CA PRO A 97 -27.84 -2.96 -7.71
C PRO A 97 -28.97 -2.09 -8.26
N ARG A 98 -30.22 -2.37 -7.84
CA ARG A 98 -31.41 -1.72 -8.39
C ARG A 98 -32.54 -1.70 -7.37
N TRP A 99 -33.34 -0.63 -7.44
CA TRP A 99 -34.61 -0.51 -6.75
C TRP A 99 -35.57 0.36 -7.58
N SER A 100 -36.87 0.21 -7.32
CA SER A 100 -37.92 1.11 -7.81
C SER A 100 -38.88 1.46 -6.68
N LEU A 101 -39.49 2.64 -6.76
CA LEU A 101 -40.47 3.14 -5.79
C LEU A 101 -41.81 3.33 -6.47
N SER A 102 -42.88 2.89 -5.81
CA SER A 102 -44.26 3.02 -6.27
C SER A 102 -45.13 3.76 -5.25
N ARG A 103 -46.05 4.58 -5.76
CA ARG A 103 -47.02 5.34 -4.95
C ARG A 103 -48.36 5.36 -5.69
N GLU A 104 -49.41 5.08 -4.95
CA GLU A 104 -50.77 5.08 -5.49
C GLU A 104 -51.61 6.10 -4.75
N ARG A 105 -52.34 6.94 -5.49
CA ARG A 105 -53.22 7.95 -4.88
C ARG A 105 -54.29 7.33 -3.97
N GLY A 106 -54.73 6.11 -4.28
CA GLY A 106 -55.72 5.38 -3.48
C GLY A 106 -55.19 4.82 -2.16
N ARG A 107 -53.87 4.83 -1.93
CA ARG A 107 -53.21 4.33 -0.72
C ARG A 107 -52.38 5.44 -0.07
N ALA A 108 -53.06 6.46 0.44
CA ALA A 108 -52.39 7.56 1.15
C ALA A 108 -51.63 7.03 2.38
N GLY A 109 -50.41 7.53 2.61
CA GLY A 109 -49.55 7.09 3.71
C GLY A 109 -48.83 5.76 3.48
N TYR A 110 -48.81 5.26 2.24
CA TYR A 110 -48.09 4.05 1.84
C TYR A 110 -47.13 4.33 0.69
N VAL A 111 -45.88 3.85 0.80
CA VAL A 111 -44.89 3.91 -0.27
C VAL A 111 -44.26 2.53 -0.44
N GLY A 112 -44.44 1.94 -1.63
CA GLY A 112 -43.91 0.63 -1.97
C GLY A 112 -42.53 0.73 -2.62
N PHE A 113 -41.75 -0.34 -2.47
CA PHE A 113 -40.42 -0.52 -3.03
C PHE A 113 -40.26 -1.94 -3.56
N ASP A 114 -39.74 -2.07 -4.77
CA ASP A 114 -39.26 -3.34 -5.30
C ASP A 114 -37.73 -3.24 -5.39
N ILE A 115 -37.04 -4.14 -4.69
CA ILE A 115 -35.59 -4.04 -4.46
C ILE A 115 -34.93 -5.36 -4.82
N GLU A 116 -33.86 -5.28 -5.59
CA GLU A 116 -32.94 -6.39 -5.80
C GLU A 116 -31.72 -6.19 -4.90
N PHE A 117 -31.39 -7.22 -4.12
CA PHE A 117 -30.17 -7.29 -3.34
C PHE A 117 -29.28 -8.41 -3.86
N VAL A 118 -27.98 -8.18 -3.79
CA VAL A 118 -26.96 -9.20 -4.09
C VAL A 118 -26.10 -9.39 -2.86
N ALA A 119 -25.84 -10.64 -2.46
CA ALA A 119 -24.94 -10.93 -1.35
C ALA A 119 -23.56 -10.27 -1.57
N ALA A 120 -23.03 -9.62 -0.54
CA ALA A 120 -21.74 -8.95 -0.63
C ALA A 120 -20.63 -9.99 -0.87
N GLY A 121 -19.95 -9.89 -2.02
CA GLY A 121 -18.72 -10.62 -2.29
C GLY A 121 -17.53 -10.05 -1.54
N LEU A 122 -16.33 -10.59 -1.82
CA LEU A 122 -15.08 -10.06 -1.29
C LEU A 122 -14.96 -8.55 -1.64
N PRO A 123 -14.48 -7.72 -0.70
CA PRO A 123 -14.05 -6.36 -1.05
C PRO A 123 -12.99 -6.45 -2.15
N THR A 124 -12.99 -5.46 -3.04
CA THR A 124 -12.22 -5.39 -4.29
C THR A 124 -10.84 -6.05 -4.26
N LEU A 125 -10.59 -6.91 -5.26
CA LEU A 125 -9.36 -7.63 -5.64
C LEU A 125 -8.59 -8.32 -4.49
N PRO A 126 -8.70 -9.66 -4.34
CA PRO A 126 -7.80 -10.43 -3.48
C PRO A 126 -6.32 -10.41 -3.93
N PHE A 127 -6.01 -9.70 -5.02
CA PHE A 127 -4.67 -9.50 -5.58
C PHE A 127 -4.34 -8.01 -5.76
N ALA A 128 -4.84 -7.12 -4.91
CA ALA A 128 -4.31 -5.77 -4.88
C ALA A 128 -2.80 -5.86 -4.63
N ALA A 129 -1.98 -5.36 -5.57
CA ALA A 129 -0.55 -5.29 -5.38
C ALA A 129 -0.28 -4.49 -4.11
N VAL A 130 0.35 -5.12 -3.12
CA VAL A 130 0.88 -4.40 -1.96
C VAL A 130 1.94 -3.45 -2.51
N PRO A 131 1.85 -2.14 -2.27
CA PRO A 131 2.92 -1.20 -2.66
C PRO A 131 4.26 -1.72 -2.17
N GLY A 132 5.28 -1.80 -3.04
CA GLY A 132 6.57 -2.40 -2.70
C GLY A 132 7.21 -1.83 -1.44
N ALA A 133 7.06 -0.52 -1.21
CA ALA A 133 7.53 0.15 0.01
C ALA A 133 6.95 -0.47 1.30
N LEU A 134 5.67 -0.89 1.31
CA LEU A 134 5.05 -1.53 2.48
C LEU A 134 5.53 -2.96 2.69
N ALA A 135 5.78 -3.70 1.60
CA ALA A 135 6.37 -5.04 1.68
C ALA A 135 7.80 -4.97 2.24
N ILE A 136 8.59 -4.00 1.78
CA ILE A 136 9.96 -3.76 2.27
C ILE A 136 9.94 -3.32 3.74
N ALA A 137 9.05 -2.42 4.14
CA ALA A 137 8.91 -2.00 5.54
C ALA A 137 8.62 -3.20 6.48
N SER A 138 7.81 -4.16 6.00
CA SER A 138 7.51 -5.39 6.74
C SER A 138 8.73 -6.31 6.86
N LEU A 139 9.53 -6.43 5.79
CA LEU A 139 10.81 -7.16 5.82
C LEU A 139 11.82 -6.51 6.77
N ILE A 140 11.89 -5.18 6.80
CA ILE A 140 12.74 -4.45 7.75
C ILE A 140 12.34 -4.76 9.18
N ALA A 141 11.04 -4.67 9.49
CA ALA A 141 10.52 -4.99 10.82
C ALA A 141 10.80 -6.45 11.22
N ALA A 142 10.68 -7.40 10.30
CA ALA A 142 10.96 -8.81 10.56
C ALA A 142 12.46 -9.10 10.83
N GLY A 143 13.37 -8.27 10.31
CA GLY A 143 14.81 -8.40 10.51
C GLY A 143 15.32 -7.87 11.86
N ILE A 144 14.54 -7.08 12.60
CA ILE A 144 14.98 -6.39 13.83
C ILE A 144 15.54 -7.37 14.86
N ASP A 145 14.76 -8.39 15.23
CA ASP A 145 15.16 -9.37 16.26
C ASP A 145 16.33 -10.24 15.79
N MET A 146 16.35 -10.59 14.51
CA MET A 146 17.42 -11.39 13.91
C MET A 146 18.76 -10.63 13.94
N ILE A 147 18.78 -9.38 13.50
CA ILE A 147 19.98 -8.54 13.49
C ILE A 147 20.44 -8.25 14.93
N ALA A 148 19.51 -8.02 15.86
CA ALA A 148 19.81 -7.85 17.27
C ALA A 148 20.48 -9.09 17.88
N ALA A 149 19.98 -10.29 17.55
CA ALA A 149 20.57 -11.55 18.00
C ALA A 149 21.96 -11.79 17.40
N ALA A 150 22.15 -11.54 16.10
CA ALA A 150 23.44 -11.70 15.43
C ALA A 150 24.50 -10.74 16.00
N THR A 151 24.10 -9.50 16.28
CA THR A 151 24.98 -8.48 16.87
C THR A 151 25.40 -8.83 18.29
N ALA A 152 24.44 -9.25 19.13
CA ALA A 152 24.74 -9.69 20.49
C ALA A 152 25.62 -10.95 20.52
N PHE A 153 25.44 -11.85 19.57
CA PHE A 153 26.32 -13.02 19.43
C PHE A 153 27.75 -12.61 19.09
N ARG A 154 27.95 -11.70 18.13
CA ARG A 154 29.28 -11.18 17.77
C ARG A 154 29.96 -10.40 18.89
N MET A 155 29.19 -9.67 19.70
CA MET A 155 29.71 -8.87 20.81
C MET A 155 30.03 -9.69 22.07
N ARG A 156 29.57 -10.95 22.16
CA ARG A 156 29.70 -11.78 23.38
C ARG A 156 31.14 -11.94 23.88
N ASP A 157 32.09 -12.06 22.96
CA ASP A 157 33.49 -12.35 23.29
C ASP A 157 34.37 -11.08 23.35
N VAL A 158 33.76 -9.89 23.16
CA VAL A 158 34.48 -8.61 23.19
C VAL A 158 34.77 -8.20 24.63
N ALA A 159 36.06 -8.03 24.95
CA ALA A 159 36.46 -7.58 26.28
C ALA A 159 36.04 -6.12 26.52
N PRO A 160 35.61 -5.73 27.74
CA PRO A 160 35.15 -4.36 28.05
C PRO A 160 36.16 -3.25 27.70
N GLY A 161 37.47 -3.52 27.76
CA GLY A 161 38.52 -2.57 27.38
C GLY A 161 38.74 -2.39 25.87
N GLN A 162 38.13 -3.23 25.03
CA GLN A 162 38.20 -3.17 23.56
C GLN A 162 36.90 -2.63 22.94
N ALA A 163 35.96 -2.17 23.75
CA ALA A 163 34.65 -1.68 23.31
C ALA A 163 34.62 -0.20 22.86
N ALA A 164 35.72 0.53 23.05
CA ALA A 164 35.85 1.92 22.61
C ALA A 164 35.59 2.15 21.11
N PRO A 165 36.14 1.35 20.15
CA PRO A 165 35.78 1.46 18.74
C PRO A 165 34.29 1.25 18.48
N SER A 166 33.66 0.31 19.20
CA SER A 166 32.23 0.03 19.06
C SER A 166 31.35 1.17 19.59
N ALA A 167 31.75 1.84 20.68
CA ALA A 167 31.04 3.05 21.15
C ALA A 167 31.11 4.20 20.12
N LEU A 168 32.25 4.35 19.44
CA LEU A 168 32.41 5.32 18.35
C LEU A 168 31.52 4.96 17.15
N ALA A 169 31.46 3.67 16.78
CA ALA A 169 30.60 3.15 15.71
C ALA A 169 29.10 3.39 15.98
N VAL A 170 28.66 3.28 17.24
CA VAL A 170 27.27 3.59 17.61
C VAL A 170 27.01 5.10 17.50
N THR A 171 27.98 5.93 17.87
CA THR A 171 27.87 7.39 17.79
C THR A 171 27.89 7.89 16.34
N SER A 172 28.69 7.28 15.46
CA SER A 172 28.68 7.57 14.02
C SER A 172 27.39 7.09 13.34
N ALA A 173 26.83 5.95 13.76
CA ALA A 173 25.50 5.53 13.30
C ALA A 173 24.43 6.56 13.71
N ALA A 174 24.46 7.04 14.96
CA ALA A 174 23.55 8.08 15.45
C ALA A 174 23.67 9.40 14.66
N SER A 175 24.88 9.86 14.35
CA SER A 175 25.08 11.08 13.57
C SER A 175 24.59 10.94 12.13
N ARG A 176 24.79 9.77 11.49
CA ARG A 176 24.21 9.47 10.17
C ARG A 176 22.68 9.44 10.20
N MET A 177 22.07 8.85 11.23
CA MET A 177 20.61 8.86 11.37
C MET A 177 20.06 10.29 11.46
N THR A 178 20.73 11.17 12.18
CA THR A 178 20.36 12.60 12.24
C THR A 178 20.45 13.25 10.86
N ALA A 179 21.55 13.05 10.13
CA ALA A 179 21.71 13.62 8.79
C ALA A 179 20.63 13.14 7.80
N VAL A 180 20.26 11.85 7.86
CA VAL A 180 19.18 11.28 7.03
C VAL A 180 17.82 11.81 7.46
N ALA A 181 17.57 11.94 8.77
CA ALA A 181 16.33 12.50 9.30
C ALA A 181 16.13 13.97 8.88
N ASP A 182 17.19 14.77 8.87
CA ASP A 182 17.17 16.17 8.41
C ASP A 182 16.84 16.28 6.92
N ALA A 183 17.38 15.39 6.08
CA ALA A 183 17.10 15.34 4.64
C ALA A 183 15.71 14.76 4.29
N SER A 184 15.05 14.09 5.24
CA SER A 184 13.79 13.37 5.02
C SER A 184 12.53 14.23 5.19
N GLU A 185 12.65 15.53 5.47
CA GLU A 185 11.53 16.47 5.67
C GLU A 185 10.42 15.90 6.59
N LEU A 186 10.84 15.28 7.71
CA LEU A 186 9.92 14.59 8.63
C LEU A 186 8.76 15.49 9.08
N THR A 187 7.56 14.91 9.14
CA THR A 187 6.36 15.54 9.71
C THR A 187 6.61 15.98 11.15
N GLU A 188 6.00 17.10 11.56
CA GLU A 188 6.19 17.69 12.90
C GLU A 188 5.91 16.70 14.03
N ASP A 189 4.95 15.79 13.84
CA ASP A 189 4.58 14.77 14.83
C ASP A 189 5.64 13.65 15.00
N LYS A 190 6.33 13.25 13.92
CA LYS A 190 7.31 12.13 13.95
C LYS A 190 8.72 12.59 14.33
N ARG A 191 9.07 13.86 14.06
CA ARG A 191 10.39 14.43 14.34
C ARG A 191 10.87 14.27 15.80
N PRO A 192 10.08 14.58 16.85
CA PRO A 192 10.55 14.42 18.22
C PRO A 192 10.75 12.95 18.61
N ALA A 193 9.92 12.04 18.11
CA ALA A 193 10.05 10.61 18.40
C ALA A 193 11.34 10.02 17.80
N ILE A 194 11.69 10.41 16.57
CA ILE A 194 12.94 9.99 15.91
C ILE A 194 14.15 10.60 16.64
N ALA A 195 14.09 11.88 17.01
CA ALA A 195 15.17 12.52 17.75
C ALA A 195 15.43 11.86 19.13
N ASP A 196 14.37 11.49 19.85
CA ASP A 196 14.48 10.79 21.14
C ASP A 196 15.02 9.35 20.98
N ALA A 197 14.65 8.65 19.91
CA ALA A 197 15.21 7.34 19.58
C ALA A 197 16.72 7.43 19.29
N ILE A 198 17.17 8.41 18.50
CA ILE A 198 18.61 8.65 18.22
C ILE A 198 19.37 9.03 19.51
N ALA A 199 18.78 9.88 20.36
CA ALA A 199 19.37 10.23 21.65
C ALA A 199 19.49 9.02 22.58
N THR A 200 18.51 8.12 22.54
CA THR A 200 18.54 6.85 23.28
C THR A 200 19.67 5.96 22.79
N ILE A 201 19.85 5.79 21.49
CA ILE A 201 20.95 5.00 20.91
C ILE A 201 22.31 5.54 21.36
N THR A 202 22.49 6.87 21.32
CA THR A 202 23.73 7.52 21.81
C THR A 202 23.97 7.24 23.29
N ARG A 203 22.91 7.19 24.12
CA ARG A 203 23.03 6.88 25.55
C ARG A 203 23.44 5.41 25.79
N LEU A 204 22.91 4.50 24.97
CA LEU A 204 23.23 3.07 25.06
C LEU A 204 24.70 2.78 24.68
N ALA A 205 25.33 3.66 23.89
CA ALA A 205 26.74 3.57 23.50
C ALA A 205 27.72 3.59 24.68
N ALA A 206 27.28 3.94 25.90
CA ALA A 206 28.10 3.87 27.11
C ALA A 206 28.48 2.42 27.49
N GLU A 207 27.63 1.44 27.17
CA GLU A 207 27.86 0.02 27.49
C GLU A 207 27.54 -0.87 26.27
N PRO A 208 28.30 -0.74 25.17
CA PRO A 208 27.92 -1.29 23.87
C PRO A 208 27.90 -2.83 23.85
N VAL A 209 28.71 -3.48 24.68
CA VAL A 209 28.73 -4.95 24.80
C VAL A 209 27.49 -5.47 25.52
N ALA A 210 27.13 -4.85 26.65
CA ALA A 210 25.96 -5.27 27.45
C ALA A 210 24.64 -4.97 26.74
N GLN A 211 24.63 -3.92 25.90
CA GLN A 211 23.42 -3.40 25.25
C GLN A 211 23.40 -3.67 23.75
N ALA A 212 24.22 -4.61 23.26
CA ALA A 212 24.41 -4.87 21.84
C ALA A 212 23.11 -5.16 21.07
N SER A 213 22.23 -6.00 21.62
CA SER A 213 20.93 -6.31 21.01
C SER A 213 20.00 -5.09 20.99
N ALA A 214 19.95 -4.34 22.09
CA ALA A 214 19.12 -3.14 22.21
C ALA A 214 19.57 -2.06 21.21
N ILE A 215 20.88 -1.83 21.09
CA ILE A 215 21.45 -0.87 20.13
C ILE A 215 21.13 -1.29 18.70
N ALA A 216 21.39 -2.54 18.32
CA ALA A 216 21.14 -3.02 16.97
C ALA A 216 19.65 -2.94 16.59
N SER A 217 18.76 -3.37 17.49
CA SER A 217 17.31 -3.27 17.27
C SER A 217 16.85 -1.82 17.10
N ALA A 218 17.36 -0.91 17.93
CA ALA A 218 17.03 0.50 17.88
C ALA A 218 17.54 1.17 16.60
N ILE A 219 18.74 0.83 16.11
CA ILE A 219 19.26 1.33 14.83
C ILE A 219 18.32 0.93 13.69
N VAL A 220 18.04 -0.37 13.53
CA VAL A 220 17.19 -0.86 12.43
C VAL A 220 15.78 -0.27 12.51
N ALA A 221 15.18 -0.22 13.70
CA ALA A 221 13.85 0.35 13.90
C ALA A 221 13.80 1.85 13.59
N THR A 222 14.80 2.62 14.03
CA THR A 222 14.83 4.07 13.81
C THR A 222 15.03 4.38 12.33
N VAL A 223 15.94 3.68 11.66
CA VAL A 223 16.18 3.83 10.22
C VAL A 223 14.93 3.46 9.41
N GLY A 224 14.23 2.37 9.78
CA GLY A 224 12.94 2.01 9.18
C GLY A 224 11.85 3.06 9.40
N ALA A 225 11.77 3.68 10.58
CA ALA A 225 10.82 4.75 10.86
C ALA A 225 11.09 6.04 10.08
N ILE A 226 12.37 6.37 9.84
CA ILE A 226 12.77 7.47 8.96
C ILE A 226 12.36 7.13 7.53
N ALA A 227 12.67 5.93 7.04
CA ALA A 227 12.37 5.48 5.69
C ALA A 227 10.86 5.44 5.39
N ASP A 228 10.03 5.09 6.37
CA ASP A 228 8.55 5.11 6.26
C ASP A 228 7.98 6.52 6.04
N SER A 229 8.74 7.55 6.42
CA SER A 229 8.31 8.94 6.31
C SER A 229 8.98 9.69 5.15
N ALA A 230 10.01 9.09 4.56
CA ALA A 230 10.86 9.71 3.56
C ALA A 230 10.37 9.38 2.14
N SER A 231 10.07 10.42 1.36
CA SER A 231 9.69 10.28 -0.05
C SER A 231 10.43 11.24 -0.99
N SER A 232 11.32 12.08 -0.46
CA SER A 232 12.05 13.08 -1.24
C SER A 232 13.27 12.45 -1.94
N ALA A 233 13.66 13.03 -3.08
CA ALA A 233 14.90 12.63 -3.76
C ALA A 233 16.14 12.88 -2.89
N GLU A 234 16.11 13.94 -2.07
CA GLU A 234 17.18 14.25 -1.12
C GLU A 234 17.34 13.17 -0.04
N ALA A 235 16.24 12.62 0.45
CA ALA A 235 16.29 11.51 1.40
C ALA A 235 16.92 10.27 0.78
N VAL A 236 16.55 9.93 -0.47
CA VAL A 236 17.14 8.78 -1.19
C VAL A 236 18.67 8.93 -1.30
N GLU A 237 19.17 10.13 -1.61
CA GLU A 237 20.62 10.37 -1.64
C GLU A 237 21.24 10.29 -0.24
N ALA A 238 20.57 10.84 0.79
CA ALA A 238 21.07 10.77 2.17
C ALA A 238 21.20 9.32 2.66
N PHE A 239 20.22 8.46 2.36
CA PHE A 239 20.28 7.03 2.66
C PHE A 239 21.41 6.32 1.91
N ALA A 240 21.60 6.61 0.62
CA ALA A 240 22.67 6.02 -0.19
C ALA A 240 24.07 6.42 0.31
N VAL A 241 24.25 7.65 0.79
CA VAL A 241 25.51 8.11 1.39
C VAL A 241 25.72 7.46 2.76
N ALA A 242 24.65 7.36 3.57
CA ALA A 242 24.73 6.80 4.92
C ALA A 242 25.00 5.28 4.93
N SER A 243 24.60 4.55 3.88
CA SER A 243 24.79 3.10 3.76
C SER A 243 26.23 2.68 3.47
N VAL A 244 27.13 3.61 3.11
CA VAL A 244 28.53 3.28 2.86
C VAL A 244 29.19 2.83 4.17
N PRO A 245 29.75 1.59 4.24
CA PRO A 245 30.39 1.11 5.45
C PRO A 245 31.68 1.88 5.71
N ALA A 246 31.82 2.47 6.91
CA ALA A 246 32.98 3.28 7.30
C ALA A 246 34.09 2.47 8.01
N GLY A 247 33.82 1.20 8.34
CA GLY A 247 34.75 0.28 8.97
C GLY A 247 34.14 -1.09 9.24
N ASP A 248 34.92 -1.97 9.88
CA ASP A 248 34.57 -3.39 10.09
C ASP A 248 33.88 -3.67 11.43
N ASP A 249 33.56 -2.64 12.23
CA ASP A 249 32.85 -2.82 13.50
C ASP A 249 31.43 -3.35 13.27
N VAL A 250 30.94 -4.20 14.18
CA VAL A 250 29.63 -4.83 14.04
C VAL A 250 28.51 -3.78 13.95
N PHE A 251 28.57 -2.70 14.74
CA PHE A 251 27.54 -1.65 14.69
C PHE A 251 27.62 -0.81 13.42
N GLU A 252 28.82 -0.63 12.86
CA GLU A 252 29.00 0.00 11.53
C GLU A 252 28.30 -0.83 10.46
N LEU A 253 28.55 -2.15 10.43
CA LEU A 253 27.93 -3.06 9.48
C LEU A 253 26.40 -3.15 9.63
N VAL A 254 25.90 -3.22 10.88
CA VAL A 254 24.45 -3.18 11.16
C VAL A 254 23.83 -1.89 10.66
N SER A 255 24.46 -0.75 10.93
CA SER A 255 23.94 0.54 10.48
C SER A 255 23.96 0.67 8.96
N ALA A 256 25.03 0.22 8.30
CA ALA A 256 25.12 0.18 6.83
C ALA A 256 24.02 -0.68 6.21
N ALA A 257 23.76 -1.86 6.78
CA ALA A 257 22.68 -2.75 6.36
C ALA A 257 21.29 -2.10 6.55
N ALA A 258 21.06 -1.45 7.71
CA ALA A 258 19.82 -0.74 7.98
C ALA A 258 19.60 0.42 6.99
N PHE A 259 20.63 1.23 6.71
CA PHE A 259 20.54 2.34 5.75
C PHE A 259 20.34 1.85 4.32
N ALA A 260 20.98 0.75 3.90
CA ALA A 260 20.74 0.13 2.60
C ALA A 260 19.29 -0.38 2.46
N ALA A 261 18.73 -0.95 3.52
CA ALA A 261 17.33 -1.35 3.55
C ALA A 261 16.38 -0.13 3.48
N GLY A 262 16.68 0.93 4.24
CA GLY A 262 15.95 2.21 4.17
C GLY A 262 16.03 2.88 2.80
N PHE A 263 17.19 2.82 2.14
CA PHE A 263 17.37 3.23 0.74
C PHE A 263 16.42 2.48 -0.19
N CYS A 264 16.35 1.15 -0.07
CA CYS A 264 15.45 0.34 -0.90
C CYS A 264 13.97 0.70 -0.67
N GLN A 265 13.57 0.94 0.58
CA GLN A 265 12.20 1.33 0.93
C GLN A 265 11.83 2.71 0.35
N THR A 266 12.68 3.71 0.58
CA THR A 266 12.46 5.10 0.10
C THR A 266 12.49 5.19 -1.41
N LEU A 267 13.37 4.43 -2.06
CA LEU A 267 13.41 4.32 -3.52
C LEU A 267 12.14 3.67 -4.07
N ALA A 268 11.66 2.58 -3.47
CA ALA A 268 10.40 1.93 -3.88
C ALA A 268 9.16 2.82 -3.62
N ALA A 269 9.22 3.74 -2.66
CA ALA A 269 8.15 4.71 -2.40
C ALA A 269 8.08 5.86 -3.42
N GLY A 270 9.10 6.01 -4.29
CA GLY A 270 9.17 7.09 -5.26
C GLY A 270 8.09 7.04 -6.34
N ASP A 271 7.56 8.21 -6.74
CA ASP A 271 6.61 8.30 -7.85
C ASP A 271 7.34 8.42 -9.20
N TYR A 272 7.34 7.33 -9.96
CA TYR A 272 7.99 7.26 -11.27
C TYR A 272 6.98 7.47 -12.40
N LEU A 273 7.20 8.57 -13.14
CA LEU A 273 6.31 8.98 -14.23
C LEU A 273 6.50 8.15 -15.51
N SER A 274 7.72 7.70 -15.82
CA SER A 274 7.99 6.90 -17.01
C SER A 274 8.65 5.55 -16.72
N ARG A 275 8.55 4.65 -17.70
CA ARG A 275 9.26 3.37 -17.67
C ARG A 275 10.78 3.51 -17.51
N GLN A 276 11.38 4.53 -18.14
CA GLN A 276 12.83 4.72 -18.06
C GLN A 276 13.25 5.24 -16.69
N ASP A 277 12.44 6.10 -16.05
CA ASP A 277 12.72 6.61 -14.71
C ASP A 277 12.69 5.49 -13.66
N ALA A 278 11.69 4.61 -13.73
CA ALA A 278 11.60 3.43 -12.86
C ALA A 278 12.76 2.44 -13.08
N ARG A 279 13.21 2.25 -14.34
CA ARG A 279 14.41 1.44 -14.64
C ARG A 279 15.67 2.07 -14.07
N ARG A 280 15.87 3.37 -14.26
CA ARG A 280 17.02 4.10 -13.68
C ARG A 280 17.04 3.97 -12.17
N ALA A 281 15.89 4.06 -11.51
CA ALA A 281 15.81 3.82 -10.07
C ALA A 281 16.24 2.39 -9.71
N ARG A 282 15.71 1.37 -10.41
CA ARG A 282 16.12 -0.03 -10.18
C ARG A 282 17.62 -0.23 -10.34
N ASP A 283 18.23 0.38 -11.36
CA ASP A 283 19.66 0.27 -11.64
C ASP A 283 20.54 0.89 -10.54
N ARG A 284 19.98 1.74 -9.66
CA ARG A 284 20.68 2.27 -8.49
C ARG A 284 20.79 1.30 -7.31
N ILE A 285 20.02 0.21 -7.28
CA ILE A 285 20.00 -0.72 -6.13
C ILE A 285 21.35 -1.42 -5.97
N SER A 286 21.83 -2.08 -7.02
CA SER A 286 23.09 -2.84 -7.02
C SER A 286 24.31 -2.01 -6.56
N PRO A 287 24.59 -0.80 -7.10
CA PRO A 287 25.77 -0.05 -6.66
C PRO A 287 25.73 0.42 -5.21
N VAL A 288 24.55 0.49 -4.57
CA VAL A 288 24.40 0.88 -3.15
C VAL A 288 24.41 -0.34 -2.24
N VAL A 289 23.75 -1.43 -2.63
CA VAL A 289 23.55 -2.62 -1.78
C VAL A 289 24.73 -3.59 -1.87
N ASP A 290 25.32 -3.80 -3.05
CA ASP A 290 26.38 -4.80 -3.24
C ASP A 290 27.62 -4.54 -2.36
N PRO A 291 28.12 -3.29 -2.19
CA PRO A 291 29.23 -3.02 -1.28
C PRO A 291 28.89 -3.35 0.18
N VAL A 292 27.63 -3.20 0.58
CA VAL A 292 27.17 -3.51 1.95
C VAL A 292 27.09 -5.02 2.15
N LEU A 293 26.58 -5.77 1.17
CA LEU A 293 26.58 -7.24 1.18
C LEU A 293 28.00 -7.80 1.24
N ASP A 294 28.94 -7.22 0.49
CA ASP A 294 30.35 -7.63 0.52
C ASP A 294 30.97 -7.39 1.92
N ALA A 295 30.72 -6.22 2.51
CA ALA A 295 31.18 -5.92 3.87
C ALA A 295 30.55 -6.85 4.92
N LEU A 296 29.25 -7.14 4.81
CA LEU A 296 28.54 -8.06 5.70
C LEU A 296 29.06 -9.50 5.60
N SER A 297 29.48 -9.94 4.41
CA SER A 297 29.98 -11.30 4.18
C SER A 297 31.19 -11.68 5.05
N THR A 298 31.97 -10.69 5.47
CA THR A 298 33.16 -10.87 6.30
C THR A 298 32.89 -10.62 7.79
N GLY A 299 31.87 -9.80 8.12
CA GLY A 299 31.68 -9.27 9.46
C GLY A 299 30.45 -9.74 10.24
N LEU A 300 29.41 -10.29 9.59
CA LEU A 300 28.15 -10.70 10.23
C LEU A 300 27.64 -12.06 9.74
N ASP A 301 26.56 -12.54 10.35
CA ASP A 301 25.96 -13.83 10.01
C ASP A 301 25.36 -13.84 8.59
N VAL A 302 25.28 -15.03 7.98
CA VAL A 302 24.68 -15.23 6.66
C VAL A 302 23.22 -14.77 6.64
N SER A 303 22.49 -14.90 7.75
CA SER A 303 21.09 -14.48 7.84
C SER A 303 20.90 -12.98 7.58
N VAL A 304 21.86 -12.14 7.94
CA VAL A 304 21.79 -10.68 7.71
C VAL A 304 22.02 -10.36 6.23
N ASN A 305 22.88 -11.12 5.55
CA ASN A 305 23.08 -11.02 4.10
C ASN A 305 21.83 -11.45 3.32
N GLU A 306 21.21 -12.56 3.73
CA GLU A 306 19.97 -13.05 3.12
C GLU A 306 18.84 -12.02 3.28
N TRP A 307 18.68 -11.46 4.49
CA TRP A 307 17.68 -10.42 4.75
C TRP A 307 17.85 -9.18 3.87
N LEU A 308 19.07 -8.65 3.73
CA LEU A 308 19.31 -7.49 2.88
C LEU A 308 19.13 -7.82 1.39
N SER A 309 19.52 -9.02 0.98
CA SER A 309 19.32 -9.52 -0.40
C SER A 309 17.84 -9.65 -0.74
N ASP A 310 17.03 -10.16 0.19
CA ASP A 310 15.57 -10.28 0.02
C ASP A 310 14.89 -8.92 -0.12
N ILE A 311 15.34 -7.93 0.67
CA ILE A 311 14.86 -6.54 0.56
C ILE A 311 15.22 -5.95 -0.81
N ALA A 312 16.47 -6.10 -1.24
CA ALA A 312 16.94 -5.57 -2.53
C ALA A 312 16.21 -6.25 -3.71
N ALA A 313 15.99 -7.56 -3.63
CA ALA A 313 15.22 -8.32 -4.63
C ALA A 313 13.76 -7.86 -4.67
N THR A 314 13.15 -7.63 -3.52
CA THR A 314 11.77 -7.12 -3.41
C THR A 314 11.65 -5.73 -4.04
N ALA A 315 12.58 -4.81 -3.73
CA ALA A 315 12.62 -3.48 -4.32
C ALA A 315 12.83 -3.52 -5.84
N ALA A 316 13.76 -4.35 -6.32
CA ALA A 316 14.01 -4.49 -7.75
C ALA A 316 12.80 -5.09 -8.51
N SER A 317 12.09 -6.02 -7.88
CA SER A 317 10.87 -6.62 -8.42
C SER A 317 9.74 -5.59 -8.52
N ASP A 318 9.52 -4.81 -7.44
CA ASP A 318 8.50 -3.75 -7.43
C ASP A 318 8.77 -2.68 -8.48
N LEU A 319 9.99 -2.13 -8.54
CA LEU A 319 10.37 -1.15 -9.56
C LEU A 319 10.25 -1.71 -10.99
N SER A 320 10.45 -3.01 -11.18
CA SER A 320 10.22 -3.67 -12.47
C SER A 320 8.74 -3.73 -12.84
N ALA A 321 7.88 -4.03 -11.86
CA ALA A 321 6.43 -4.03 -12.04
C ALA A 321 5.91 -2.61 -12.33
N VAL A 322 6.41 -1.60 -11.61
CA VAL A 322 6.14 -0.18 -11.90
C VAL A 322 6.57 0.17 -13.32
N ALA A 323 7.79 -0.18 -13.73
CA ALA A 323 8.30 0.09 -15.07
C ALA A 323 7.46 -0.57 -16.17
N ALA A 324 6.96 -1.79 -15.94
CA ALA A 324 6.11 -2.51 -16.90
C ALA A 324 4.79 -1.77 -17.18
N ASN A 325 4.20 -1.20 -16.13
CA ASN A 325 2.89 -0.51 -16.18
C ASN A 325 2.99 0.97 -16.59
N ARG A 326 4.19 1.55 -16.68
CA ARG A 326 4.38 2.95 -17.10
C ARG A 326 4.65 3.07 -18.60
N ALA A 327 4.18 4.18 -19.16
CA ALA A 327 4.40 4.54 -20.56
C ALA A 327 5.90 4.81 -20.82
N PRO A 328 6.40 4.45 -22.02
CA PRO A 328 7.77 4.75 -22.40
C PRO A 328 7.95 6.24 -22.67
N LEU A 329 9.20 6.67 -22.56
CA LEU A 329 9.66 7.97 -23.03
C LEU A 329 9.90 7.93 -24.54
N VAL A 330 9.49 9.00 -25.23
CA VAL A 330 9.71 9.22 -26.67
C VAL A 330 10.30 10.59 -26.88
N THR A 331 11.20 10.70 -27.87
CA THR A 331 11.72 11.98 -28.33
C THR A 331 10.77 12.55 -29.38
N VAL A 332 10.19 13.71 -29.09
CA VAL A 332 9.31 14.45 -30.00
C VAL A 332 10.15 15.55 -30.66
N GLN A 333 10.05 15.63 -31.98
CA GLN A 333 10.66 16.71 -32.76
C GLN A 333 9.57 17.60 -33.35
N THR A 334 9.76 18.91 -33.22
CA THR A 334 8.92 19.95 -33.82
C THR A 334 9.75 20.80 -34.76
N GLU A 335 9.12 21.33 -35.80
CA GLU A 335 9.83 22.19 -36.77
C GLU A 335 10.16 23.57 -36.19
N ILE A 336 9.37 24.02 -35.22
CA ILE A 336 9.51 25.32 -34.55
C ILE A 336 9.42 25.16 -33.03
N SER A 337 10.00 26.11 -32.30
CA SER A 337 9.83 26.22 -30.85
C SER A 337 8.40 26.65 -30.54
N LEU A 338 7.72 25.87 -29.70
CA LEU A 338 6.35 26.10 -29.28
C LEU A 338 6.27 26.20 -27.74
N PRO A 339 5.25 26.89 -27.20
CA PRO A 339 4.98 26.88 -25.77
C PRO A 339 4.66 25.48 -25.25
N ALA A 340 5.11 25.15 -24.04
CA ALA A 340 4.88 23.87 -23.39
C ALA A 340 3.38 23.54 -23.22
N THR A 341 2.52 24.55 -23.07
CA THR A 341 1.06 24.40 -22.99
C THR A 341 0.45 23.96 -24.32
N ALA A 342 0.92 24.55 -25.43
CA ALA A 342 0.49 24.16 -26.77
C ALA A 342 0.96 22.74 -27.11
N LEU A 343 2.21 22.40 -26.73
CA LEU A 343 2.76 21.06 -26.92
C LEU A 343 2.06 20.00 -26.05
N ALA A 344 1.75 20.33 -24.79
CA ALA A 344 1.00 19.44 -23.90
C ALA A 344 -0.40 19.14 -24.44
N TYR A 345 -1.11 20.15 -24.91
CA TYR A 345 -2.42 19.97 -25.53
C TYR A 345 -2.35 19.18 -26.84
N ALA A 346 -1.34 19.44 -27.68
CA ALA A 346 -1.16 18.72 -28.94
C ALA A 346 -0.81 17.23 -28.76
N LEU A 347 -0.01 16.89 -27.75
CA LEU A 347 0.40 15.50 -27.47
C LEU A 347 -0.65 14.73 -26.67
N TYR A 348 -1.21 15.34 -25.62
CA TYR A 348 -2.02 14.64 -24.62
C TYR A 348 -3.48 15.06 -24.58
N GLY A 349 -3.89 16.08 -25.33
CA GLY A 349 -5.21 16.69 -25.21
C GLY A 349 -5.43 17.48 -23.91
N ASP A 350 -4.39 17.65 -23.09
CA ASP A 350 -4.45 18.32 -21.79
C ASP A 350 -3.31 19.34 -21.64
N ALA A 351 -3.67 20.62 -21.53
CA ALA A 351 -2.72 21.72 -21.33
C ALA A 351 -2.10 21.72 -19.92
N GLY A 352 -2.72 21.05 -18.94
CA GLY A 352 -2.22 20.95 -17.56
C GLY A 352 -0.88 20.22 -17.44
N ARG A 353 -0.54 19.36 -18.42
CA ARG A 353 0.74 18.63 -18.46
C ARG A 353 1.94 19.47 -18.91
N ALA A 354 1.76 20.77 -19.17
CA ALA A 354 2.85 21.67 -19.55
C ALA A 354 4.00 21.73 -18.53
N GLY A 355 3.66 21.73 -17.24
CA GLY A 355 4.66 21.77 -16.15
C GLY A 355 5.47 20.49 -16.03
N GLU A 356 4.93 19.35 -16.45
CA GLU A 356 5.66 18.08 -16.56
C GLU A 356 6.69 18.16 -17.70
N LEU A 357 6.26 18.58 -18.90
CA LEU A 357 7.13 18.71 -20.07
C LEU A 357 8.30 19.68 -19.83
N ALA A 358 8.01 20.84 -19.23
CA ALA A 358 9.02 21.84 -18.93
C ALA A 358 10.06 21.33 -17.90
N ARG A 359 9.60 20.71 -16.80
CA ARG A 359 10.49 20.13 -15.78
C ARG A 359 11.35 19.01 -16.35
N ARG A 360 10.76 18.14 -17.17
CA ARG A 360 11.47 16.99 -17.75
C ARG A 360 12.63 17.39 -18.64
N ASN A 361 12.43 18.44 -19.44
CA ASN A 361 13.43 18.94 -20.37
C ASN A 361 14.32 20.04 -19.77
N SER A 362 14.23 20.27 -18.45
CA SER A 362 14.98 21.31 -17.73
C SER A 362 14.85 22.69 -18.38
N VAL A 363 13.67 23.01 -18.90
CA VAL A 363 13.42 24.26 -19.62
C VAL A 363 13.03 25.34 -18.63
N ALA A 364 13.89 26.36 -18.49
CA ALA A 364 13.64 27.50 -17.60
C ALA A 364 12.46 28.37 -18.06
N THR A 365 12.20 28.43 -19.37
CA THR A 365 11.15 29.29 -19.96
C THR A 365 10.09 28.41 -20.66
N PRO A 366 8.98 28.07 -19.99
CA PRO A 366 7.94 27.20 -20.55
C PRO A 366 7.28 27.71 -21.84
N ALA A 367 7.45 28.99 -22.19
CA ALA A 367 6.93 29.58 -23.43
C ALA A 367 7.77 29.23 -24.68
N ALA A 368 9.00 28.73 -24.50
CA ALA A 368 9.92 28.41 -25.60
C ALA A 368 10.59 27.05 -25.34
N MET A 369 9.91 25.97 -25.72
CA MET A 369 10.48 24.62 -25.63
C MET A 369 11.46 24.37 -26.79
N PRO A 370 12.50 23.54 -26.59
CA PRO A 370 13.41 23.15 -27.66
C PRO A 370 12.69 22.34 -28.74
N ILE A 371 13.20 22.40 -29.97
CA ILE A 371 12.67 21.69 -31.15
C ILE A 371 12.76 20.16 -31.05
N SER A 372 13.59 19.64 -30.15
CA SER A 372 13.69 18.23 -29.84
C SER A 372 13.61 18.09 -28.33
N PHE A 373 12.62 17.36 -27.84
CA PHE A 373 12.37 17.21 -26.40
C PHE A 373 11.84 15.82 -26.06
N GLU A 374 12.04 15.40 -24.81
CA GLU A 374 11.52 14.15 -24.29
C GLU A 374 10.10 14.33 -23.74
N ALA A 375 9.21 13.42 -24.12
CA ALA A 375 7.82 13.37 -23.68
C ALA A 375 7.42 11.93 -23.33
N ILE A 376 6.44 11.76 -22.45
CA ILE A 376 5.83 10.46 -22.23
C ILE A 376 5.03 10.10 -23.49
N SER A 377 5.02 8.82 -23.88
CA SER A 377 4.15 8.37 -24.97
C SER A 377 2.70 8.72 -24.65
N PRO A 378 1.98 9.39 -25.58
CA PRO A 378 0.57 9.70 -25.40
C PRO A 378 -0.32 8.47 -25.34
#